data_AF-A0A937SUL2-F1
#
_entry.id   AF-A0A937SUL2-F1
#
_cell.length_a   1.000
_cell.length_b   1.000
_cell.length_c   1.000
_cell.angle_alpha   90.00
_cell.angle_beta   90.00
_cell.angle_gamma   90.00
#
_symmetry.space_group_name_H-M   'P 1'
#
loop_
_entity.id
_entity.type
_entity.pdbx_description
1 polymer ?
#
loop_
_entity_poly.entity_id
_entity_poly.type
_entity_poly.pdbx_seq_one_letter_code
_entity_poly.pdbx_strand_id
1 'polypeptide(L)' 'MSKQKVMSEEVFEAMLDQAIEDLHNSALDASEVFTIVEEQFGNGYARRFCNTSNR' A
#
# COMPACT_ATOMS: atom_id res chain seq x y z
N MET A 1 -6.24 -2.95 -28.84
CA MET A 1 -5.19 -3.03 -27.81
C MET A 1 -5.37 -1.87 -26.86
N SER A 2 -5.93 -2.14 -25.68
CA SER A 2 -6.15 -1.13 -24.64
C SER A 2 -4.79 -0.61 -24.19
N LYS A 3 -4.53 0.68 -24.39
CA LYS A 3 -3.35 1.35 -23.87
C LYS A 3 -3.43 1.29 -22.34
N GLN A 4 -2.89 0.25 -21.73
CA GLN A 4 -2.64 0.25 -20.29
C GLN A 4 -1.70 1.42 -20.05
N LYS A 5 -2.22 2.44 -19.39
CA LYS A 5 -1.43 3.58 -18.94
C LYS A 5 -0.53 3.00 -17.85
N VAL A 6 0.66 2.57 -18.25
CA VAL A 6 1.66 2.02 -17.33
C VAL A 6 2.08 3.19 -16.45
N MET A 7 1.50 3.27 -15.25
CA MET A 7 2.03 4.14 -14.21
C MET A 7 3.44 3.67 -13.90
N SER A 8 4.37 4.60 -13.73
CA SER A 8 5.68 4.26 -13.21
C SER A 8 5.50 3.67 -11.81
N GLU A 9 6.28 2.63 -11.53
CA GLU A 9 6.25 1.91 -10.25
C GLU A 9 6.45 2.89 -9.07
N GLU A 10 7.33 3.87 -9.21
CA GLU A 10 7.54 4.95 -8.24
C GLU A 10 6.26 5.75 -7.89
N VAL A 11 5.42 6.05 -8.88
CA VAL A 11 4.17 6.78 -8.64
C VAL A 11 3.14 5.88 -7.99
N PHE A 12 3.13 4.59 -8.35
CA PHE A 12 2.28 3.61 -7.69
C PHE A 12 2.67 3.43 -6.22
N GLU A 13 3.97 3.30 -5.92
CA GLU A 13 4.49 3.20 -4.56
C GLU A 13 4.11 4.43 -3.72
N ALA A 14 4.30 5.64 -4.23
CA ALA A 14 3.93 6.88 -3.52
C ALA A 14 2.42 7.00 -3.24
N MET A 15 1.57 6.54 -4.14
CA MET A 15 0.11 6.50 -3.89
C MET A 15 -0.26 5.44 -2.85
N LEU A 16 0.42 4.29 -2.87
CA LEU A 16 0.18 3.22 -1.92
C LEU A 16 0.60 3.63 -0.50
N ASP A 17 1.74 4.33 -0.36
CA ASP A 17 2.18 4.94 0.89
C ASP A 17 1.11 5.88 1.45
N GLN A 18 0.62 6.81 0.63
CA GLN A 18 -0.42 7.76 1.06
C GLN A 18 -1.70 7.05 1.50
N ALA A 19 -2.12 6.00 0.76
CA ALA A 19 -3.31 5.23 1.12
C ALA A 19 -3.13 4.48 2.45
N ILE A 20 -1.94 3.94 2.72
CA ILE A 20 -1.62 3.27 3.99
C ILE A 20 -1.66 4.26 5.15
N GLU A 21 -1.10 5.47 4.98
CA GLU A 21 -1.21 6.54 5.98
C GLU A 21 -2.67 6.93 6.26
N ASP A 22 -3.50 7.05 5.23
CA ASP A 22 -4.92 7.37 5.38
C ASP A 22 -5.69 6.27 6.12
N LEU A 23 -5.34 5.00 5.89
CA LEU A 23 -5.91 3.86 6.62
C LEU A 23 -5.52 3.91 8.11
N HIS A 24 -4.25 4.20 8.41
CA HIS A 24 -3.81 4.42 9.80
C HIS A 24 -4.54 5.59 10.46
N ASN A 25 -4.74 6.70 9.74
CA ASN A 25 -5.48 7.86 10.23
C ASN A 25 -6.98 7.57 10.43
N SER A 26 -7.50 6.54 9.75
CA SER A 26 -8.88 6.06 9.90
C SER A 26 -9.09 5.16 11.13
N ALA A 27 -8.08 5.07 12.02
CA ALA A 27 -8.06 4.25 13.22
C ALA A 27 -8.11 2.73 12.97
N LEU A 28 -7.73 2.28 11.77
CA LEU A 28 -7.46 0.87 11.51
C LEU A 28 -6.14 0.48 12.19
N ASP A 29 -6.12 -0.70 12.79
CA ASP A 29 -4.89 -1.20 13.39
C ASP A 29 -3.89 -1.64 12.31
N ALA A 30 -2.61 -1.73 12.67
CA ALA A 30 -1.56 -2.09 11.71
C ALA A 30 -1.76 -3.49 11.09
N SER A 31 -2.50 -4.38 11.75
CA SER A 31 -2.79 -5.72 11.26
C SER A 31 -3.89 -5.71 10.20
N GLU A 32 -4.92 -4.89 10.38
CA GLU A 32 -5.99 -4.63 9.42
C GLU A 32 -5.42 -3.95 8.16
N VAL A 33 -4.58 -2.93 8.34
CA VAL A 33 -3.89 -2.27 7.21
C VAL A 33 -3.02 -3.26 6.45
N PHE A 34 -2.23 -4.09 7.15
CA PHE A 34 -1.42 -5.13 6.51
C PHE A 34 -2.29 -6.11 5.69
N THR A 35 -3.40 -6.57 6.25
CA THR A 35 -4.32 -7.51 5.60
C THR A 35 -4.93 -6.90 4.34
N ILE A 36 -5.38 -5.65 4.40
CA ILE A 36 -5.92 -4.92 3.25
C ILE A 36 -4.89 -4.82 2.13
N VAL A 37 -3.65 -4.44 2.46
CA VAL A 37 -2.59 -4.30 1.44
C VAL A 37 -2.19 -5.67 0.87
N GLU A 38 -2.15 -6.72 1.69
CA GLU A 38 -1.86 -8.08 1.23
C GLU A 38 -2.93 -8.58 0.27
N GLU A 39 -4.22 -8.38 0.57
CA GLU A 39 -5.32 -8.85 -0.27
C GLU A 39 -5.42 -8.08 -1.59
N GLN A 40 -5.16 -6.77 -1.58
CA GLN A 40 -5.34 -5.92 -2.77
C GLN A 40 -4.09 -5.87 -3.66
N PHE A 41 -2.90 -5.88 -3.07
CA PHE A 41 -1.64 -5.64 -3.78
C PHE A 41 -0.62 -6.79 -3.63
N GLY A 42 -0.84 -7.68 -2.66
CA GLY A 42 0.00 -8.86 -2.44
C GLY A 42 0.99 -8.71 -1.29
N ASN A 43 1.43 -9.85 -0.76
CA ASN A 43 2.30 -9.95 0.42
C ASN A 43 3.63 -9.19 0.26
N GLY A 44 4.19 -9.12 -0.95
CA GLY A 44 5.42 -8.36 -1.21
C GLY A 44 5.29 -6.87 -0.92
N TYR A 45 4.15 -6.27 -1.27
CA TYR A 45 3.84 -4.87 -0.99
C TYR A 45 3.50 -4.68 0.49
N ALA A 46 2.67 -5.56 1.07
CA ALA A 46 2.33 -5.50 2.50
C ALA A 46 3.59 -5.53 3.39
N ARG A 47 4.55 -6.42 3.09
CA ARG A 47 5.83 -6.48 3.81
C ARG A 47 6.75 -5.30 3.58
N ARG A 48 6.64 -4.62 2.44
CA ARG A 48 7.52 -3.49 2.13
C ARG A 48 7.01 -2.20 2.77
N PHE A 49 5.69 -2.01 2.76
CA PHE A 49 5.05 -0.75 3.14
C PHE A 49 4.45 -0.76 4.55
N CYS A 50 3.99 -1.92 5.05
CA CYS A 50 3.39 -2.02 6.39
C CYS A 50 4.38 -2.53 7.46
N ASN A 51 5.55 -3.04 7.08
CA ASN A 51 6.57 -3.55 8.01
C ASN A 51 7.55 -2.47 8.49
N THR A 52 7.45 -1.25 7.95
CA THR A 52 8.23 -0.07 8.38
C THR A 52 7.59 0.60 9.59
N SER A 53 7.33 -0.15 10.66
CA SER A 53 6.87 0.38 11.95
C SER A 53 7.96 1.17 12.70
N ASN A 54 8.79 1.97 12.01
CA ASN A 54 9.82 2.85 12.59
C ASN A 54 10.26 3.95 11.62
N ARG A 55 9.33 4.74 11.06
CA ARG A 55 9.69 6.02 10.45
C ARG A 55 8.77 7.13 10.90
#